data_AF-A0A847M2Q5-F1
#
_entry.id   AF-A0A847M2Q5-F1
#
_cell.length_a   1.000
_cell.length_b   1.000
_cell.length_c   1.000
_cell.angle_alpha   90.00
_cell.angle_beta   90.00
_cell.angle_gamma   90.00
#
_symmetry.space_group_name_H-M   'P 1'
#
loop_
_entity.id
_entity.type
_entity.pdbx_description
1 polymer ?
#
loop_
_entity_poly.entity_id
_entity_poly.type
_entity_poly.pdbx_seq_one_letter_code
_entity_poly.pdbx_strand_id
1 'polypeptide(L)'
;MNNNMFQGEIDPELAALLGVSSNKGDSSASKPNYSELFGTEDIEAPDQIEVDLTQNSFPEITKPYASIPLTVFSDPDYYKKALSGEGDIAQRVHTILQKFLTTKDPKDRGVYRQQLTTAYWDFLLGIARKTPGKMPDYKRFLLRFGILHPGLLASEDRELFSKIIVENELNQPIFYLDEWFKAIGTGVIKNSTTDEVRIAKNNEATRLKQLLEKAEGRRDAARNLLKAKSDERAAYEKALIDAVQIISQHSPIPGFPDLQSMYTDVQKRAFLDIQELLKNMAKADRELDTFLRDFNQAQADVQTLEDKVREAGADVAVDIKAIDTEFDSVRQMVKLTIGRQGNHFPILIKEYFHSGPNEIATRENVIKQLAWIESIDPEAFCRSYKNKLNRIVPYVILVPSYGEYGICWEPFDRFNRATSRGRIAIPMYPKSLSFAILSAVGDLRWQTAKEKASYYWMEEGLTGNYYQWFTSKKLKGDVKEYFIQDYIIWMTKESDAIQKLEKEVRAIFWRYIPFSQVIKDKLKGRSYVYQELYQRDINRSLSDGY
;
A
#
# COMPACT_ATOMS: atom_id res chain seq x y z
N MET A 1 -17.42 -24.47 -28.62
CA MET A 1 -18.81 -24.29 -28.15
C MET A 1 -18.75 -23.56 -26.81
N ASN A 2 -19.54 -22.49 -26.70
CA ASN A 2 -19.70 -21.56 -25.58
C ASN A 2 -18.46 -20.81 -25.07
N ASN A 3 -18.15 -19.73 -25.78
CA ASN A 3 -17.28 -18.64 -25.32
C ASN A 3 -18.18 -17.41 -25.10
N ASN A 4 -18.78 -17.30 -23.90
CA ASN A 4 -19.68 -16.19 -23.54
C ASN A 4 -19.63 -15.98 -22.01
N MET A 5 -18.53 -15.41 -21.50
CA MET A 5 -18.37 -15.17 -20.05
C MET A 5 -18.33 -13.68 -19.65
N PHE A 6 -18.50 -12.76 -20.61
CA PHE A 6 -18.70 -11.34 -20.33
C PHE A 6 -19.51 -10.70 -21.46
N GLN A 7 -20.84 -10.87 -21.44
CA GLN A 7 -21.74 -9.81 -21.89
C GLN A 7 -22.07 -8.98 -20.66
N GLY A 8 -22.01 -7.65 -20.79
CA GLY A 8 -22.32 -6.68 -19.74
C GLY A 8 -23.81 -6.71 -19.36
N GLU A 9 -24.27 -7.82 -18.81
CA GLU A 9 -25.55 -7.88 -18.13
C GLU A 9 -25.39 -7.15 -16.79
N ILE A 10 -26.19 -6.10 -16.63
CA ILE A 10 -26.40 -5.42 -15.37
C ILE A 10 -26.67 -6.50 -14.31
N ASP A 11 -25.95 -6.43 -13.19
CA ASP A 11 -26.14 -7.35 -12.06
C ASP A 11 -27.65 -7.42 -11.73
N PRO A 12 -28.29 -8.60 -11.70
CA PRO A 12 -29.73 -8.72 -11.52
C PRO A 12 -30.25 -8.02 -10.26
N GLU A 13 -29.44 -7.91 -9.21
CA GLU A 13 -29.76 -7.12 -8.02
C GLU A 13 -29.73 -5.60 -8.27
N LEU A 14 -28.81 -5.14 -9.13
CA LEU A 14 -28.66 -3.74 -9.51
C LEU A 14 -29.78 -3.31 -10.46
N ALA A 15 -30.18 -4.18 -11.40
CA ALA A 15 -31.33 -3.99 -12.29
C ALA A 15 -32.66 -3.93 -11.50
N ALA A 16 -32.83 -4.82 -10.52
CA ALA A 16 -34.02 -4.82 -9.66
C ALA A 16 -34.14 -3.53 -8.84
N LEU A 17 -33.01 -2.96 -8.40
CA LEU A 17 -32.99 -1.74 -7.60
C LEU A 17 -33.16 -0.46 -8.42
N LEU A 18 -32.88 -0.51 -9.74
CA LEU A 18 -33.18 0.56 -10.70
C LEU A 18 -34.69 0.69 -11.01
N GLY A 19 -35.48 -0.35 -10.73
CA GLY A 19 -36.91 -0.41 -11.06
C GLY A 19 -37.89 -0.11 -9.92
N VAL A 20 -37.43 0.15 -8.69
CA VAL A 20 -38.32 0.33 -7.53
C VAL A 20 -38.20 1.73 -6.96
N SER A 21 -39.28 2.50 -7.08
CA SER A 21 -39.51 3.72 -6.34
C SER A 21 -40.30 3.39 -5.07
N SER A 22 -39.81 3.76 -3.89
CA SER A 22 -40.62 3.72 -2.67
C SER A 22 -40.25 4.79 -1.64
N ASN A 23 -41.31 5.32 -1.06
CA ASN A 23 -41.44 6.51 -0.22
C ASN A 23 -40.93 6.38 1.22
N LYS A 24 -40.38 7.51 1.70
CA LYS A 24 -40.41 8.16 3.04
C LYS A 24 -40.35 7.35 4.34
N GLY A 25 -39.44 7.83 5.22
CA GLY A 25 -39.55 7.76 6.68
C GLY A 25 -38.38 8.49 7.37
N ASP A 26 -38.56 9.76 7.74
CA ASP A 26 -37.56 10.59 8.42
C ASP A 26 -37.28 10.13 9.86
N SER A 27 -36.00 10.06 10.23
CA SER A 27 -35.57 10.18 11.64
C SER A 27 -34.30 11.03 11.72
N SER A 28 -34.42 12.18 12.38
CA SER A 28 -33.37 13.19 12.51
C SER A 28 -32.34 12.76 13.56
N ALA A 29 -31.18 12.26 13.11
CA ALA A 29 -29.99 12.15 13.94
C ALA A 29 -29.27 13.51 13.96
N SER A 30 -28.98 14.03 15.16
CA SER A 30 -28.28 15.29 15.38
C SER A 30 -26.91 15.29 14.69
N LYS A 31 -26.70 16.22 13.74
CA LYS A 31 -25.42 16.43 13.05
C LYS A 31 -24.34 16.87 14.07
N PRO A 32 -23.09 16.36 13.99
CA PRO A 32 -21.98 16.88 14.80
C PRO A 32 -21.72 18.35 14.47
N ASN A 33 -21.35 19.16 15.45
CA ASN A 33 -21.05 20.59 15.27
C ASN A 33 -19.62 20.79 14.74
N TYR A 34 -19.44 20.76 13.43
CA TYR A 34 -18.12 20.78 12.76
C TYR A 34 -17.32 22.08 12.97
N SER A 35 -17.98 23.23 13.17
CA SER A 35 -17.31 24.51 13.41
C SER A 35 -16.54 24.56 14.73
N GLU A 36 -16.92 23.73 15.71
CA GLU A 36 -16.18 23.58 16.96
C GLU A 36 -14.94 22.69 16.81
N LEU A 37 -14.93 21.79 15.83
CA LEU A 37 -13.88 20.78 15.68
C LEU A 37 -12.72 21.23 14.79
N PHE A 38 -13.03 21.97 13.71
CA PHE A 38 -12.06 22.40 12.69
C PHE A 38 -11.89 23.92 12.60
N GLY A 39 -12.69 24.69 13.33
CA GLY A 39 -12.76 26.15 13.17
C GLY A 39 -13.53 26.56 11.92
N THR A 40 -13.27 27.78 11.43
CA THR A 40 -13.88 28.36 10.22
C THR A 40 -12.97 28.24 8.99
N GLU A 41 -11.86 27.50 9.09
CA GLU A 41 -10.92 27.31 7.98
C GLU A 41 -11.37 26.19 7.04
N ASP A 42 -11.14 26.37 5.74
CA ASP A 42 -11.47 25.39 4.71
C ASP A 42 -10.61 24.11 4.86
N ILE A 43 -11.25 22.95 4.79
CA ILE A 43 -10.58 21.64 4.90
C ILE A 43 -10.02 21.26 3.52
N GLU A 44 -8.71 21.35 3.37
CA GLU A 44 -8.01 20.89 2.17
C GLU A 44 -7.80 19.37 2.20
N ALA A 45 -8.47 18.66 1.29
CA ALA A 45 -8.23 17.25 1.04
C ALA A 45 -6.80 17.05 0.48
N PRO A 46 -6.07 16.01 0.94
CA PRO A 46 -4.78 15.68 0.35
C PRO A 46 -4.96 15.20 -1.10
N ASP A 47 -3.94 15.44 -1.93
CA ASP A 47 -3.92 14.91 -3.29
C ASP A 47 -4.02 13.38 -3.29
N GLN A 48 -4.87 12.84 -4.17
CA GLN A 48 -5.03 11.40 -4.31
C GLN A 48 -3.81 10.80 -5.03
N ILE A 49 -3.11 9.87 -4.37
CA ILE A 49 -1.99 9.13 -4.96
C ILE A 49 -2.52 8.02 -5.87
N GLU A 50 -2.92 8.40 -7.09
CA GLU A 50 -3.42 7.47 -8.10
C GLU A 50 -2.41 6.35 -8.42
N VAL A 51 -2.94 5.19 -8.85
CA VAL A 51 -2.10 4.08 -9.30
C VAL A 51 -1.60 4.40 -10.70
N ASP A 52 -0.31 4.69 -10.80
CA ASP A 52 0.39 4.87 -12.07
C ASP A 52 0.95 3.51 -12.55
N LEU A 53 0.26 2.91 -13.53
CA LEU A 53 0.65 1.63 -14.12
C LEU A 53 1.84 1.74 -15.08
N THR A 54 2.34 2.94 -15.36
CA THR A 54 3.52 3.17 -16.21
C THR A 54 4.83 3.15 -15.41
N GLN A 55 4.76 3.35 -14.08
CA GLN A 55 5.93 3.29 -13.23
C GLN A 55 6.43 1.85 -13.13
N ASN A 56 7.73 1.66 -13.40
CA ASN A 56 8.35 0.34 -13.41
C ASN A 56 9.25 0.07 -12.20
N SER A 57 9.58 1.10 -11.41
CA SER A 57 10.44 0.98 -10.24
C SER A 57 10.14 2.07 -9.21
N PHE A 58 10.62 1.89 -7.98
CA PHE A 58 10.66 2.95 -6.99
C PHE A 58 11.64 4.07 -7.36
N PRO A 59 11.40 5.32 -6.94
CA PRO A 59 12.33 6.42 -7.13
C PRO A 59 13.61 6.24 -6.29
N GLU A 60 14.74 6.70 -6.81
CA GLU A 60 16.00 6.69 -6.08
C GLU A 60 16.01 7.75 -4.97
N ILE A 61 16.44 7.37 -3.77
CA ILE A 61 16.58 8.29 -2.65
C ILE A 61 17.92 9.00 -2.72
N THR A 62 17.89 10.25 -3.19
CA THR A 62 19.07 11.13 -3.24
C THR A 62 19.30 11.90 -1.94
N LYS A 63 18.22 12.19 -1.19
CA LYS A 63 18.26 12.92 0.08
C LYS A 63 17.61 12.08 1.19
N PRO A 64 18.40 11.43 2.07
CA PRO A 64 17.84 10.62 3.15
C PRO A 64 17.33 11.42 4.35
N TYR A 65 17.75 12.69 4.47
CA TYR A 65 17.41 13.58 5.57
C TYR A 65 17.12 14.99 5.07
N ALA A 66 16.32 15.73 5.81
CA ALA A 66 16.08 17.14 5.59
C ALA A 66 17.36 17.96 5.82
N SER A 67 17.60 18.95 4.96
CA SER A 67 18.77 19.83 5.09
C SER A 67 18.64 20.82 6.25
N ILE A 68 17.41 21.17 6.63
CA ILE A 68 17.11 22.08 7.74
C ILE A 68 16.39 21.27 8.83
N PRO A 69 16.99 21.13 10.03
CA PRO A 69 16.35 20.42 11.12
C PRO A 69 15.12 21.14 11.67
N LEU A 70 14.12 20.36 12.10
CA LEU A 70 12.94 20.85 12.79
C LEU A 70 13.32 21.45 14.15
N THR A 71 12.87 22.68 14.41
CA THR A 71 13.15 23.39 15.66
C THR A 71 12.15 23.06 16.77
N VAL A 72 11.00 22.46 16.44
CA VAL A 72 9.90 22.19 17.37
C VAL A 72 10.32 21.31 18.56
N PHE A 73 11.25 20.37 18.37
CA PHE A 73 11.70 19.48 19.44
C PHE A 73 12.61 20.16 20.47
N SER A 74 13.04 21.39 20.19
CA SER A 74 13.80 22.24 21.12
C SER A 74 12.90 23.20 21.91
N ASP A 75 11.59 23.23 21.64
CA ASP A 75 10.64 24.09 22.34
C ASP A 75 10.44 23.61 23.80
N PRO A 76 10.76 24.44 24.81
CA PRO A 76 10.56 24.08 26.22
C PRO A 76 9.08 23.89 26.58
N ASP A 77 8.16 24.50 25.82
CA ASP A 77 6.72 24.37 26.02
C ASP A 77 6.10 23.22 25.22
N TYR A 78 6.88 22.40 24.50
CA TYR A 78 6.38 21.34 23.62
C TYR A 78 5.33 20.46 24.31
N TYR A 79 5.65 19.96 25.51
CA TYR A 79 4.77 19.04 26.24
C TYR A 79 3.45 19.69 26.66
N LYS A 80 3.52 20.94 27.13
CA LYS A 80 2.35 21.73 27.51
C LYS A 80 1.46 22.00 26.30
N LYS A 81 2.06 22.36 25.16
CA LYS A 81 1.36 22.59 23.89
C LYS A 81 0.73 21.29 23.35
N ALA A 82 1.45 20.17 23.41
CA ALA A 82 0.97 18.85 23.01
C ALA A 82 -0.30 18.41 23.76
N LEU A 83 -0.39 18.70 25.06
CA LEU A 83 -1.55 18.39 25.90
C LEU A 83 -2.67 19.43 25.84
N SER A 84 -2.41 20.62 25.28
CA SER A 84 -3.36 21.73 25.31
C SER A 84 -4.59 21.48 24.42
N GLY A 85 -5.76 21.92 24.89
CA GLY A 85 -7.02 21.84 24.13
C GLY A 85 -7.62 20.43 24.02
N GLU A 86 -7.19 19.48 24.86
CA GLU A 86 -7.70 18.10 24.90
C GLU A 86 -8.44 17.75 26.20
N GLY A 87 -8.73 18.74 27.07
CA GLY A 87 -9.59 18.56 28.26
C GLY A 87 -9.06 17.58 29.32
N ASP A 88 -9.99 16.90 30.00
CA ASP A 88 -9.70 16.03 31.16
C ASP A 88 -8.83 14.82 30.80
N ILE A 89 -8.91 14.32 29.56
CA ILE A 89 -8.11 13.16 29.13
C ILE A 89 -6.61 13.50 29.12
N ALA A 90 -6.24 14.73 28.74
CA ALA A 90 -4.86 15.18 28.80
C ALA A 90 -4.33 15.31 30.24
N GLN A 91 -5.17 15.81 31.17
CA GLN A 91 -4.80 15.87 32.59
C GLN A 91 -4.61 14.47 33.19
N ARG A 92 -5.45 13.52 32.79
CA ARG A 92 -5.32 12.10 33.15
C ARG A 92 -4.01 11.51 32.64
N VAL A 93 -3.66 11.72 31.37
CA VAL A 93 -2.37 11.28 30.80
C VAL A 93 -1.20 11.89 31.56
N HIS A 94 -1.23 13.20 31.84
CA HIS A 94 -0.17 13.88 32.61
C HIS A 94 0.03 13.27 33.99
N THR A 95 -1.06 13.08 34.74
CA THR A 95 -1.02 12.55 36.12
C THR A 95 -0.49 11.12 36.15
N ILE A 96 -0.93 10.25 35.23
CA ILE A 96 -0.45 8.87 35.17
C ILE A 96 1.00 8.82 34.70
N LEU A 97 1.41 9.66 33.73
CA LEU A 97 2.79 9.74 33.28
C LEU A 97 3.73 10.17 34.41
N GLN A 98 3.35 11.18 35.21
CA GLN A 98 4.14 11.60 36.37
C GLN A 98 4.33 10.47 37.38
N LYS A 99 3.27 9.72 37.69
CA LYS A 99 3.37 8.51 38.54
C LYS A 99 4.30 7.48 37.91
N PHE A 100 4.11 7.13 36.64
CA PHE A 100 4.96 6.17 35.93
C PHE A 100 6.45 6.53 35.96
N LEU A 101 6.80 7.81 35.78
CA LEU A 101 8.20 8.27 35.77
C LEU A 101 8.83 8.32 37.16
N THR A 102 8.05 8.66 38.20
CA THR A 102 8.54 8.83 39.58
C THR A 102 8.56 7.54 40.39
N THR A 103 7.71 6.57 40.05
CA THR A 103 7.58 5.30 40.76
C THR A 103 8.85 4.45 40.67
N LYS A 104 9.34 4.00 41.83
CA LYS A 104 10.50 3.09 41.95
C LYS A 104 10.12 1.62 42.10
N ASP A 105 8.88 1.32 42.52
CA ASP A 105 8.38 -0.06 42.65
C ASP A 105 8.07 -0.66 41.25
N PRO A 106 8.66 -1.82 40.88
CA PRO A 106 8.40 -2.47 39.60
C PRO A 106 6.94 -2.88 39.37
N LYS A 107 6.21 -3.30 40.41
CA LYS A 107 4.81 -3.74 40.30
C LYS A 107 3.90 -2.55 39.98
N ASP A 108 4.03 -1.49 40.75
CA ASP A 108 3.26 -0.26 40.54
C ASP A 108 3.59 0.37 39.18
N ARG A 109 4.87 0.34 38.79
CA ARG A 109 5.29 0.80 37.45
C ARG A 109 4.61 0.01 36.33
N GLY A 110 4.42 -1.29 36.51
CA GLY A 110 3.65 -2.13 35.58
C GLY A 110 2.18 -1.71 35.48
N VAL A 111 1.53 -1.44 36.62
CA VAL A 111 0.14 -0.97 36.67
C VAL A 111 0.00 0.40 35.99
N TYR A 112 0.86 1.37 36.32
CA TYR A 112 0.84 2.70 35.70
C TYR A 112 1.15 2.63 34.20
N ARG A 113 2.02 1.71 33.76
CA ARG A 113 2.26 1.47 32.33
C ARG A 113 0.99 1.05 31.60
N GLN A 114 0.22 0.11 32.15
CA GLN A 114 -1.02 -0.35 31.54
C GLN A 114 -2.08 0.75 31.53
N GLN A 115 -2.25 1.46 32.64
CA GLN A 115 -3.17 2.59 32.73
C GLN A 115 -2.81 3.72 31.76
N LEU A 116 -1.50 4.03 31.64
CA LEU A 116 -0.98 5.03 30.71
C LEU A 116 -1.21 4.62 29.26
N THR A 117 -0.99 3.34 28.95
CA THR A 117 -1.23 2.82 27.60
C THR A 117 -2.68 3.03 27.18
N THR A 118 -3.64 2.66 28.03
CA THR A 118 -5.07 2.89 27.75
C THR A 118 -5.39 4.37 27.62
N ALA A 119 -5.00 5.19 28.61
CA ALA A 119 -5.29 6.63 28.60
C ALA A 119 -4.66 7.36 27.41
N TYR A 120 -3.47 6.94 26.97
CA TYR A 120 -2.78 7.53 25.83
C TYR A 120 -3.48 7.21 24.50
N TRP A 121 -3.99 5.99 24.32
CA TRP A 121 -4.79 5.66 23.13
C TRP A 121 -6.09 6.48 23.07
N ASP A 122 -6.78 6.65 24.19
CA ASP A 122 -7.99 7.47 24.27
C ASP A 122 -7.70 8.95 23.98
N PHE A 123 -6.55 9.45 24.47
CA PHE A 123 -6.05 10.79 24.17
C PHE A 123 -5.70 10.96 22.69
N LEU A 124 -5.00 9.99 22.09
CA LEU A 124 -4.65 10.00 20.67
C LEU A 124 -5.87 10.01 19.75
N LEU A 125 -6.96 9.33 20.12
CA LEU A 125 -8.20 9.33 19.34
C LEU A 125 -8.76 10.76 19.20
N GLY A 126 -8.74 11.55 20.27
CA GLY A 126 -9.17 12.95 20.24
C GLY A 126 -8.34 13.81 19.28
N ILE A 127 -7.04 13.53 19.19
CA ILE A 127 -6.13 14.20 18.24
C ILE A 127 -6.36 13.70 16.81
N ALA A 128 -6.54 12.39 16.60
CA ALA A 128 -6.79 11.79 15.30
C ALA A 128 -8.04 12.37 14.63
N ARG A 129 -9.11 12.63 15.39
CA ARG A 129 -10.33 13.29 14.87
C ARG A 129 -10.09 14.68 14.27
N LYS A 130 -9.00 15.34 14.65
CA LYS A 130 -8.63 16.69 14.20
C LYS A 130 -7.69 16.68 12.98
N THR A 131 -7.24 15.52 12.50
CA THR A 131 -6.29 15.42 11.36
C THR A 131 -6.82 15.92 10.02
N PRO A 132 -8.14 15.92 9.71
CA PRO A 132 -8.63 16.58 8.50
C PRO A 132 -8.28 18.07 8.44
N GLY A 133 -8.29 18.75 9.60
CA GLY A 133 -7.95 20.16 9.72
C GLY A 133 -6.45 20.43 9.83
N LYS A 134 -6.09 21.72 9.95
CA LYS A 134 -4.70 22.14 10.14
C LYS A 134 -4.20 21.77 11.53
N MET A 135 -3.25 20.84 11.58
CA MET A 135 -2.68 20.36 12.84
C MET A 135 -1.35 21.06 13.15
N PRO A 136 -1.16 21.58 14.37
CA PRO A 136 0.14 22.10 14.78
C PRO A 136 1.18 20.97 14.95
N ASP A 137 2.44 21.29 14.67
CA ASP A 137 3.55 20.32 14.63
C ASP A 137 3.67 19.45 15.89
N TYR A 138 3.44 20.00 17.08
CA TYR A 138 3.51 19.24 18.33
C TYR A 138 2.45 18.13 18.43
N LYS A 139 1.25 18.32 17.84
CA LYS A 139 0.21 17.26 17.75
C LYS A 139 0.49 16.33 16.58
N ARG A 140 0.96 16.88 15.46
CA ARG A 140 1.37 16.12 14.27
C ARG A 140 2.44 15.09 14.63
N PHE A 141 3.53 15.51 15.28
CA PHE A 141 4.64 14.63 15.66
C PHE A 141 4.35 13.73 16.85
N LEU A 142 3.38 14.09 17.69
CA LEU A 142 2.85 13.18 18.69
C LEU A 142 2.14 11.99 18.03
N LEU A 143 1.29 12.23 17.02
CA LEU A 143 0.58 11.18 16.30
C LEU A 143 1.50 10.39 15.35
N ARG A 144 2.43 11.09 14.68
CA ARG A 144 3.37 10.53 13.71
C ARG A 144 4.47 9.68 14.35
N PHE A 145 5.09 10.17 15.42
CA PHE A 145 6.28 9.55 16.02
C PHE A 145 6.06 9.06 17.45
N GLY A 146 4.87 9.23 18.04
CA GLY A 146 4.65 8.92 19.45
C GLY A 146 5.45 9.83 20.41
N ILE A 147 5.95 10.98 19.94
CA ILE A 147 6.75 11.91 20.74
C ILE A 147 5.81 12.77 21.57
N LEU A 148 5.52 12.30 22.79
CA LEU A 148 4.75 13.07 23.78
C LEU A 148 5.59 14.19 24.40
N HIS A 149 6.86 13.92 24.71
CA HIS A 149 7.79 14.90 25.29
C HIS A 149 9.22 14.64 24.78
N PRO A 150 9.88 15.58 24.07
CA PRO A 150 11.21 15.38 23.49
C PRO A 150 12.31 15.03 24.51
N GLY A 151 12.19 15.52 25.73
CA GLY A 151 13.03 15.14 26.88
C GLY A 151 12.96 13.67 27.33
N LEU A 152 12.00 12.87 26.84
CA LEU A 152 11.98 11.41 27.07
C LEU A 152 12.93 10.65 26.14
N LEU A 153 13.50 11.33 25.14
CA LEU A 153 14.48 10.79 24.19
C LEU A 153 15.90 11.21 24.56
N ALA A 154 16.88 10.42 24.11
CA ALA A 154 18.26 10.86 24.13
C ALA A 154 18.47 12.06 23.20
N SER A 155 19.52 12.85 23.45
CA SER A 155 19.82 14.03 22.62
C SER A 155 20.08 13.66 21.16
N GLU A 156 20.77 12.53 20.93
CA GLU A 156 21.09 12.00 19.61
C GLU A 156 19.82 11.60 18.83
N ASP A 157 18.90 10.89 19.50
CA ASP A 157 17.61 10.50 18.90
C ASP A 157 16.80 11.75 18.54
N ARG A 158 16.77 12.76 19.42
CA ARG A 158 16.05 14.01 19.16
C ARG A 158 16.59 14.75 17.94
N GLU A 159 17.92 14.76 17.76
CA GLU A 159 18.57 15.33 16.58
C GLU A 159 18.27 14.50 15.31
N LEU A 160 18.16 13.18 15.44
CA LEU A 160 17.76 12.33 14.33
C LEU A 160 16.32 12.61 13.88
N PHE A 161 15.37 12.65 14.82
CA PHE A 161 13.96 12.96 14.50
C PHE A 161 13.78 14.36 13.92
N SER A 162 14.60 15.34 14.32
CA SER A 162 14.53 16.69 13.74
C SER A 162 14.97 16.73 12.28
N LYS A 163 15.71 15.74 11.79
CA LYS A 163 16.19 15.66 10.40
C LYS A 163 15.32 14.77 9.50
N ILE A 164 14.25 14.16 10.02
CA ILE A 164 13.34 13.35 9.20
C ILE A 164 12.57 14.24 8.22
N ILE A 165 12.49 13.83 6.97
CA ILE A 165 11.71 14.53 5.94
C ILE A 165 10.22 14.38 6.25
N VAL A 166 9.55 15.52 6.37
CA VAL A 166 8.14 15.55 6.79
C VAL A 166 7.21 15.35 5.60
N GLU A 167 7.51 16.01 4.49
CA GLU A 167 6.66 16.06 3.30
C GLU A 167 6.88 14.85 2.36
N ASN A 168 5.86 14.47 1.60
CA ASN A 168 5.92 13.37 0.66
C ASN A 168 6.39 13.83 -0.74
N GLU A 169 7.63 14.30 -0.83
CA GLU A 169 8.20 14.88 -2.07
C GLU A 169 8.22 13.89 -3.25
N LEU A 170 8.30 12.59 -2.96
CA LEU A 170 8.41 11.51 -3.95
C LEU A 170 7.05 10.92 -4.37
N ASN A 171 5.94 11.46 -3.83
CA ASN A 171 4.58 11.03 -4.09
C ASN A 171 4.38 9.50 -4.00
N GLN A 172 4.98 8.88 -2.99
CA GLN A 172 4.87 7.42 -2.76
C GLN A 172 3.72 7.13 -1.77
N PRO A 173 3.04 5.98 -1.88
CA PRO A 173 1.87 5.63 -1.05
C PRO A 173 2.26 5.19 0.37
N ILE A 174 3.14 5.94 1.04
CA ILE A 174 3.67 5.66 2.37
C ILE A 174 3.22 6.76 3.32
N PHE A 175 2.36 6.38 4.26
CA PHE A 175 1.62 7.27 5.12
C PHE A 175 2.11 7.13 6.56
N TYR A 176 2.41 8.27 7.17
CA TYR A 176 2.40 8.37 8.62
C TYR A 176 0.96 8.46 9.13
N LEU A 177 0.74 8.16 10.42
CA LEU A 177 -0.63 8.13 10.97
C LEU A 177 -1.40 9.44 10.81
N ASP A 178 -0.74 10.60 10.93
CA ASP A 178 -1.38 11.90 10.72
C ASP A 178 -1.91 12.06 9.28
N GLU A 179 -1.12 11.63 8.30
CA GLU A 179 -1.49 11.67 6.88
C GLU A 179 -2.56 10.63 6.56
N TRP A 180 -2.46 9.43 7.15
CA TRP A 180 -3.42 8.35 6.97
C TRP A 180 -4.81 8.74 7.48
N PHE A 181 -4.91 9.23 8.72
CA PHE A 181 -6.20 9.66 9.28
C PHE A 181 -6.74 10.90 8.57
N LYS A 182 -5.87 11.82 8.11
CA LYS A 182 -6.31 12.93 7.25
C LYS A 182 -6.95 12.40 5.97
N ALA A 183 -6.28 11.51 5.24
CA ALA A 183 -6.78 10.95 3.99
C ALA A 183 -8.08 10.14 4.16
N ILE A 184 -8.25 9.44 5.27
CA ILE A 184 -9.47 8.71 5.63
C ILE A 184 -10.60 9.69 5.96
N GLY A 185 -10.34 10.67 6.83
CA GLY A 185 -11.34 11.65 7.26
C GLY A 185 -11.85 12.56 6.15
N THR A 186 -11.01 12.86 5.17
CA THR A 186 -11.40 13.62 3.96
C THR A 186 -12.00 12.72 2.86
N GLY A 187 -12.09 11.41 3.06
CA GLY A 187 -12.66 10.46 2.10
C GLY A 187 -11.78 10.16 0.88
N VAL A 188 -10.51 10.57 0.88
CA VAL A 188 -9.55 10.29 -0.21
C VAL A 188 -9.17 8.81 -0.23
N ILE A 189 -9.08 8.20 0.96
CA ILE A 189 -8.85 6.77 1.16
C ILE A 189 -10.05 6.19 1.91
N LYS A 190 -10.49 5.00 1.49
CA LYS A 190 -11.56 4.26 2.16
C LYS A 190 -11.06 3.63 3.46
N ASN A 191 -11.93 3.47 4.44
CA ASN A 191 -11.63 2.71 5.66
C ASN A 191 -11.07 1.32 5.38
N SER A 192 -10.23 0.86 6.29
CA SER A 192 -9.68 -0.49 6.26
C SER A 192 -10.79 -1.49 6.55
N THR A 193 -10.91 -2.50 5.69
CA THR A 193 -11.85 -3.59 5.92
C THR A 193 -11.42 -4.38 7.15
N THR A 194 -12.39 -4.76 7.99
CA THR A 194 -12.18 -5.67 9.11
C THR A 194 -13.10 -6.87 8.95
N ASP A 195 -12.57 -8.07 9.17
CA ASP A 195 -13.33 -9.33 8.99
C ASP A 195 -14.45 -9.51 10.04
N GLU A 196 -14.55 -8.63 11.04
CA GLU A 196 -15.31 -8.90 12.27
C GLU A 196 -16.75 -8.38 12.31
N VAL A 197 -17.28 -7.65 11.33
CA VAL A 197 -18.66 -7.17 11.42
C VAL A 197 -19.58 -7.91 10.47
N ARG A 198 -20.21 -8.98 10.98
CA ARG A 198 -21.49 -9.47 10.45
C ARG A 198 -22.52 -8.36 10.66
N ILE A 199 -22.69 -7.51 9.66
CA ILE A 199 -23.74 -6.49 9.67
C ILE A 199 -25.09 -7.22 9.66
N ALA A 200 -25.92 -6.94 10.66
CA ALA A 200 -27.28 -7.45 10.72
C ALA A 200 -28.06 -7.00 9.47
N LYS A 201 -28.77 -7.95 8.82
CA LYS A 201 -29.38 -7.84 7.48
C LYS A 201 -30.47 -6.77 7.27
N ASN A 202 -30.70 -5.83 8.18
CA ASN A 202 -31.93 -5.01 8.18
C ASN A 202 -31.71 -3.49 8.06
N ASN A 203 -30.82 -3.02 7.19
CA ASN A 203 -30.80 -1.59 6.87
C ASN A 203 -30.63 -1.35 5.37
N GLU A 204 -31.70 -0.89 4.72
CA GLU A 204 -31.75 -0.58 3.29
C GLU A 204 -30.68 0.48 2.92
N ALA A 205 -30.45 1.45 3.80
CA ALA A 205 -29.35 2.42 3.67
C ALA A 205 -27.95 1.78 3.65
N THR A 206 -27.73 0.73 4.45
CA THR A 206 -26.44 0.01 4.46
C THR A 206 -26.26 -0.84 3.20
N ARG A 207 -27.36 -1.42 2.68
CA ARG A 207 -27.34 -2.12 1.39
C ARG A 207 -27.04 -1.17 0.22
N LEU A 208 -27.68 0.00 0.19
CA LEU A 208 -27.41 1.06 -0.79
C LEU A 208 -25.94 1.50 -0.74
N LYS A 209 -25.40 1.71 0.47
CA LYS A 209 -23.97 2.06 0.65
C LYS A 209 -23.03 0.98 0.12
N GLN A 210 -23.31 -0.30 0.37
CA GLN A 210 -22.51 -1.41 -0.18
C GLN A 210 -22.58 -1.50 -1.71
N LEU A 211 -23.74 -1.24 -2.30
CA LEU A 211 -23.88 -1.19 -3.76
C LEU A 211 -23.12 -0.01 -4.35
N LEU A 212 -23.17 1.15 -3.70
CA LEU A 212 -22.37 2.31 -4.09
C LEU A 212 -20.88 2.00 -4.02
N GLU A 213 -20.38 1.44 -2.91
CA GLU A 213 -18.97 1.05 -2.76
C GLU A 213 -18.52 0.08 -3.86
N LYS A 214 -19.38 -0.88 -4.23
CA LYS A 214 -19.14 -1.82 -5.32
C LYS A 214 -19.07 -1.12 -6.68
N ALA A 215 -19.98 -0.18 -6.94
CA ALA A 215 -20.00 0.59 -8.19
C ALA A 215 -18.78 1.51 -8.30
N GLU A 216 -18.40 2.20 -7.22
CA GLU A 216 -17.19 3.02 -7.16
C GLU A 216 -15.94 2.18 -7.42
N GLY A 217 -15.82 1.00 -6.80
CA GLY A 217 -14.71 0.08 -7.04
C GLY A 217 -14.58 -0.31 -8.52
N ARG A 218 -15.71 -0.55 -9.20
CA ARG A 218 -15.74 -0.84 -10.65
C ARG A 218 -15.33 0.38 -11.49
N ARG A 219 -15.84 1.57 -11.16
CA ARG A 219 -15.48 2.84 -11.81
C ARG A 219 -13.99 3.10 -11.70
N ASP A 220 -13.43 2.97 -10.51
CA ASP A 220 -12.01 3.23 -10.26
C ASP A 220 -11.12 2.20 -10.98
N ALA A 221 -11.55 0.94 -11.05
CA ALA A 221 -10.88 -0.08 -11.87
C ALA A 221 -10.88 0.28 -13.36
N ALA A 222 -12.05 0.68 -13.89
CA ALA A 222 -12.20 1.08 -15.29
C ALA A 222 -11.35 2.32 -15.63
N ARG A 223 -11.33 3.32 -14.74
CA ARG A 223 -10.51 4.54 -14.88
C ARG A 223 -9.02 4.23 -14.95
N ASN A 224 -8.51 3.38 -14.05
CA ASN A 224 -7.09 3.02 -14.04
C ASN A 224 -6.69 2.25 -15.31
N LEU A 225 -7.55 1.35 -15.81
CA LEU A 225 -7.31 0.63 -17.06
C LEU A 225 -7.33 1.57 -18.27
N LEU A 226 -8.28 2.52 -18.30
CA LEU A 226 -8.39 3.54 -19.34
C LEU A 226 -7.13 4.43 -19.37
N LYS A 227 -6.71 4.95 -18.21
CA LYS A 227 -5.50 5.76 -18.08
C LYS A 227 -4.25 5.00 -18.55
N ALA A 228 -4.07 3.77 -18.08
CA ALA A 228 -2.94 2.95 -18.51
C ALA A 228 -2.90 2.68 -20.02
N LYS A 229 -4.05 2.56 -20.67
CA LYS A 229 -4.09 2.44 -22.14
C LYS A 229 -3.85 3.75 -22.86
N SER A 230 -4.31 4.88 -22.31
CA SER A 230 -3.96 6.20 -22.82
C SER A 230 -2.44 6.42 -22.78
N ASP A 231 -1.81 6.07 -21.66
CA ASP A 231 -0.36 6.22 -21.49
C ASP A 231 0.43 5.25 -22.39
N GLU A 232 -0.04 4.01 -22.56
CA GLU A 232 0.52 3.03 -23.51
C GLU A 232 0.49 3.57 -24.95
N ARG A 233 -0.62 4.20 -25.37
CA ARG A 233 -0.72 4.86 -26.67
C ARG A 233 0.27 6.02 -26.81
N ALA A 234 0.37 6.88 -25.80
CA ALA A 234 1.31 8.00 -25.79
C ALA A 234 2.79 7.53 -25.86
N ALA A 235 3.11 6.39 -25.23
CA ALA A 235 4.43 5.78 -25.33
C ALA A 235 4.74 5.29 -26.76
N TYR A 236 3.78 4.68 -27.45
CA TYR A 236 3.94 4.31 -28.85
C TYR A 236 4.09 5.52 -29.77
N GLU A 237 3.32 6.59 -29.55
CA GLU A 237 3.45 7.86 -30.28
C GLU A 237 4.85 8.46 -30.12
N LYS A 238 5.39 8.47 -28.90
CA LYS A 238 6.76 8.92 -28.63
C LYS A 238 7.80 8.04 -29.34
N ALA A 239 7.68 6.72 -29.23
CA ALA A 239 8.59 5.79 -29.90
C ALA A 239 8.55 5.93 -31.43
N LEU A 240 7.37 6.23 -32.00
CA LEU A 240 7.22 6.51 -33.42
C LEU A 240 7.97 7.79 -33.82
N ILE A 241 7.87 8.86 -33.03
CA ILE A 241 8.61 10.10 -33.26
C ILE A 241 10.12 9.82 -33.25
N ASP A 242 10.62 9.08 -32.26
CA ASP A 242 12.04 8.73 -32.15
C ASP A 242 12.52 7.90 -33.36
N ALA A 243 11.73 6.91 -33.79
CA ALA A 243 12.03 6.10 -34.96
C ALA A 243 12.02 6.92 -36.27
N VAL A 244 11.07 7.86 -36.41
CA VAL A 244 11.01 8.80 -37.53
C VAL A 244 12.23 9.74 -37.54
N GLN A 245 12.69 10.17 -36.37
CA GLN A 245 13.90 10.98 -36.26
C GLN A 245 15.15 10.21 -36.71
N ILE A 246 15.26 8.92 -36.39
CA ILE A 246 16.37 8.05 -36.83
C ILE A 246 16.41 7.94 -38.36
N ILE A 247 15.28 7.67 -39.01
CA ILE A 247 15.26 7.55 -40.49
C ILE A 247 15.51 8.89 -41.19
N SER A 248 15.30 10.02 -40.51
CA SER A 248 15.48 11.36 -41.09
C SER A 248 16.91 11.89 -40.97
N GLN A 249 17.80 11.22 -40.22
CA GLN A 249 19.20 11.62 -40.05
C GLN A 249 20.08 11.07 -41.17
N HIS A 250 20.54 11.94 -42.08
CA HIS A 250 21.42 11.55 -43.18
C HIS A 250 22.81 12.20 -43.05
N SER A 251 23.85 11.41 -43.27
CA SER A 251 25.22 11.90 -43.38
C SER A 251 25.55 12.18 -44.85
N PRO A 252 26.40 13.16 -45.17
CA PRO A 252 26.88 13.35 -46.53
C PRO A 252 27.75 12.17 -46.98
N ILE A 253 27.74 11.88 -48.27
CA ILE A 253 28.60 10.84 -48.86
C ILE A 253 30.07 11.34 -48.84
N PRO A 254 31.05 10.53 -48.39
CA PRO A 254 32.46 10.91 -48.48
C PRO A 254 32.86 11.25 -49.93
N GLY A 255 33.34 12.47 -50.15
CA GLY A 255 33.69 13.00 -51.49
C GLY A 255 32.56 13.71 -52.24
N PHE A 256 31.31 13.62 -51.78
CA PHE A 256 30.14 14.31 -52.35
C PHE A 256 29.31 14.96 -51.23
N PRO A 257 29.72 16.14 -50.73
CA PRO A 257 29.08 16.79 -49.58
C PRO A 257 27.65 17.31 -49.86
N ASP A 258 27.29 17.42 -51.13
CA ASP A 258 25.97 17.81 -51.64
C ASP A 258 24.97 16.64 -51.70
N LEU A 259 25.44 15.40 -51.54
CA LEU A 259 24.61 14.19 -51.64
C LEU A 259 24.51 13.45 -50.30
N GLN A 260 23.29 13.05 -49.95
CA GLN A 260 23.00 12.28 -48.74
C GLN A 260 23.30 10.79 -48.93
N SER A 261 23.81 10.15 -47.88
CA SER A 261 24.11 8.72 -47.87
C SER A 261 22.86 7.85 -47.93
N MET A 262 23.05 6.61 -48.38
CA MET A 262 22.02 5.57 -48.30
C MET A 262 21.60 5.29 -46.85
N TYR A 263 20.41 4.72 -46.67
CA TYR A 263 19.95 4.26 -45.37
C TYR A 263 20.91 3.22 -44.77
N THR A 264 21.32 3.48 -43.54
CA THR A 264 22.09 2.54 -42.72
C THR A 264 21.23 1.34 -42.31
N ASP A 265 21.86 0.26 -41.87
CA ASP A 265 21.11 -0.92 -41.39
C ASP A 265 20.24 -0.61 -40.16
N VAL A 266 20.65 0.37 -39.33
CA VAL A 266 19.85 0.86 -38.20
C VAL A 266 18.58 1.55 -38.69
N GLN A 267 18.68 2.41 -39.71
CA GLN A 267 17.52 3.09 -40.31
C GLN A 267 16.60 2.10 -41.04
N LYS A 268 17.18 1.08 -41.69
CA LYS A 268 16.38 0.03 -42.34
C LYS A 268 15.58 -0.79 -41.33
N ARG A 269 16.13 -1.09 -40.15
CA ARG A 269 15.39 -1.73 -39.05
C ARG A 269 14.27 -0.82 -38.54
N ALA A 270 14.54 0.48 -38.40
CA ALA A 270 13.54 1.45 -37.96
C ALA A 270 12.29 1.47 -38.87
N PHE A 271 12.39 1.15 -40.16
CA PHE A 271 11.19 1.01 -41.02
C PHE A 271 10.26 -0.11 -40.56
N LEU A 272 10.82 -1.25 -40.14
CA LEU A 272 10.03 -2.38 -39.63
C LEU A 272 9.42 -2.02 -38.27
N ASP A 273 10.20 -1.37 -37.41
CA ASP A 273 9.74 -0.89 -36.10
C ASP A 273 8.57 0.09 -36.24
N ILE A 274 8.64 1.03 -37.20
CA ILE A 274 7.55 1.97 -37.52
C ILE A 274 6.28 1.23 -37.94
N GLN A 275 6.39 0.21 -38.81
CA GLN A 275 5.21 -0.58 -39.22
C GLN A 275 4.57 -1.31 -38.05
N GLU A 276 5.36 -1.81 -37.12
CA GLU A 276 4.87 -2.47 -35.90
C GLU A 276 4.24 -1.47 -34.92
N LEU A 277 4.89 -0.31 -34.70
CA LEU A 277 4.37 0.77 -33.86
C LEU A 277 3.00 1.26 -34.35
N LEU A 278 2.83 1.49 -35.65
CA LEU A 278 1.54 1.89 -36.22
C LEU A 278 0.43 0.84 -35.98
N LYS A 279 0.76 -0.46 -36.10
CA LYS A 279 -0.19 -1.54 -35.78
C LYS A 279 -0.56 -1.56 -34.30
N ASN A 280 0.43 -1.39 -33.43
CA ASN A 280 0.24 -1.37 -31.98
C ASN A 280 -0.57 -0.16 -31.53
N MET A 281 -0.34 1.02 -32.11
CA MET A 281 -1.14 2.23 -31.88
C MET A 281 -2.61 2.01 -32.27
N ALA A 282 -2.87 1.47 -33.46
CA ALA A 282 -4.23 1.18 -33.92
C ALA A 282 -4.94 0.08 -33.08
N LYS A 283 -4.19 -0.83 -32.46
CA LYS A 283 -4.72 -1.79 -31.50
C LYS A 283 -5.04 -1.12 -30.16
N ALA A 284 -4.10 -0.34 -29.62
CA ALA A 284 -4.27 0.40 -28.37
C ALA A 284 -5.47 1.35 -28.42
N ASP A 285 -5.68 2.03 -29.55
CA ASP A 285 -6.82 2.96 -29.73
C ASP A 285 -8.18 2.24 -29.71
N ARG A 286 -8.29 1.07 -30.35
CA ARG A 286 -9.50 0.22 -30.29
C ARG A 286 -9.79 -0.29 -28.88
N GLU A 287 -8.74 -0.67 -28.15
CA GLU A 287 -8.87 -1.07 -26.75
C GLU A 287 -9.27 0.13 -25.85
N LEU A 288 -8.74 1.31 -26.13
CA LEU A 288 -9.05 2.56 -25.42
C LEU A 288 -10.53 2.93 -25.58
N ASP A 289 -11.10 2.83 -26.78
CA ASP A 289 -12.55 3.03 -27.00
C ASP A 289 -13.39 2.05 -26.17
N THR A 290 -12.95 0.79 -26.07
CA THR A 290 -13.63 -0.21 -25.22
C THR A 290 -13.58 0.18 -23.75
N PHE A 291 -12.39 0.55 -23.24
CA PHE A 291 -12.25 0.98 -21.84
C PHE A 291 -12.99 2.28 -21.53
N LEU A 292 -13.11 3.18 -22.51
CA LEU A 292 -13.85 4.44 -22.36
C LEU A 292 -15.36 4.17 -22.19
N ARG A 293 -15.91 3.24 -22.97
CA ARG A 293 -17.32 2.81 -22.82
C ARG A 293 -17.55 2.16 -21.47
N ASP A 294 -16.66 1.26 -21.04
CA ASP A 294 -16.73 0.61 -19.73
C ASP A 294 -16.68 1.65 -18.58
N PHE A 295 -15.79 2.64 -18.68
CA PHE A 295 -15.68 3.72 -17.70
C PHE A 295 -16.95 4.58 -17.65
N ASN A 296 -17.47 5.00 -18.80
CA ASN A 296 -18.70 5.82 -18.87
C ASN A 296 -19.90 5.09 -18.29
N GLN A 297 -20.03 3.77 -18.54
CA GLN A 297 -21.09 2.96 -17.94
C GLN A 297 -20.93 2.89 -16.42
N ALA A 298 -19.73 2.58 -15.93
CA ALA A 298 -19.47 2.52 -14.49
C ALA A 298 -19.67 3.87 -13.80
N GLN A 299 -19.35 4.98 -14.46
CA GLN A 299 -19.59 6.33 -13.97
C GLN A 299 -21.08 6.63 -13.85
N ALA A 300 -21.89 6.23 -14.85
CA ALA A 300 -23.34 6.40 -14.82
C ALA A 300 -24.00 5.58 -13.69
N ASP A 301 -23.51 4.35 -13.47
CA ASP A 301 -23.97 3.49 -12.38
C ASP A 301 -23.69 4.13 -11.00
N VAL A 302 -22.49 4.69 -10.82
CA VAL A 302 -22.12 5.40 -9.58
C VAL A 302 -23.01 6.60 -9.36
N GLN A 303 -23.18 7.46 -10.36
CA GLN A 303 -23.99 8.67 -10.24
C GLN A 303 -25.45 8.32 -9.86
N THR A 304 -26.01 7.28 -10.47
CA THR A 304 -27.36 6.81 -10.16
C THR A 304 -27.49 6.32 -8.71
N LEU A 305 -26.45 5.68 -8.17
CA LEU A 305 -26.44 5.21 -6.78
C LEU A 305 -26.15 6.34 -5.78
N GLU A 306 -25.28 7.29 -6.13
CA GLU A 306 -25.02 8.50 -5.34
C GLU A 306 -26.30 9.31 -5.17
N ASP A 307 -27.06 9.51 -6.25
CA ASP A 307 -28.33 10.24 -6.21
C ASP A 307 -29.34 9.54 -5.26
N LYS A 308 -29.44 8.21 -5.32
CA LYS A 308 -30.28 7.43 -4.40
C LYS A 308 -29.83 7.49 -2.94
N VAL A 309 -28.52 7.49 -2.70
CA VAL A 309 -27.96 7.62 -1.34
C VAL A 309 -28.19 9.03 -0.78
N ARG A 310 -28.10 10.05 -1.63
CA ARG A 310 -28.39 11.44 -1.28
C ARG A 310 -29.88 11.64 -0.99
N GLU A 311 -30.77 11.06 -1.81
CA GLU A 311 -32.22 11.04 -1.56
C GLU A 311 -32.58 10.34 -0.25
N ALA A 312 -31.78 9.36 0.19
CA ALA A 312 -31.90 8.68 1.47
C ALA A 312 -31.31 9.45 2.68
N GLY A 313 -30.81 10.69 2.48
CA GLY A 313 -30.41 11.60 3.56
C GLY A 313 -28.96 11.49 4.05
N ALA A 314 -28.06 10.84 3.30
CA ALA A 314 -26.63 10.80 3.63
C ALA A 314 -25.86 11.94 2.93
N ASP A 315 -25.62 13.04 3.66
CA ASP A 315 -24.72 14.12 3.20
C ASP A 315 -23.26 13.63 3.18
N VAL A 316 -22.50 14.05 2.16
CA VAL A 316 -21.04 13.86 2.04
C VAL A 316 -20.34 14.92 2.90
N ALA A 317 -20.29 14.69 4.21
CA ALA A 317 -19.51 15.49 5.17
C ALA A 317 -18.30 14.70 5.65
N VAL A 318 -17.25 15.40 6.14
CA VAL A 318 -16.07 14.79 6.79
C VAL A 318 -16.52 13.73 7.79
N ASP A 319 -16.11 12.49 7.54
CA ASP A 319 -16.60 11.34 8.29
C ASP A 319 -15.72 11.11 9.52
N ILE A 320 -16.04 11.78 10.62
CA ILE A 320 -15.36 11.58 11.91
C ILE A 320 -15.54 10.12 12.38
N LYS A 321 -16.66 9.47 12.04
CA LYS A 321 -16.88 8.06 12.39
C LYS A 321 -15.97 7.13 11.58
N ALA A 322 -15.63 7.50 10.35
CA ALA A 322 -14.59 6.81 9.58
C ALA A 322 -13.25 6.87 10.31
N ILE A 323 -12.85 8.03 10.85
CA ILE A 323 -11.60 8.14 11.63
C ILE A 323 -11.65 7.25 12.87
N ASP A 324 -12.76 7.26 13.63
CA ASP A 324 -12.90 6.42 14.82
C ASP A 324 -12.74 4.94 14.51
N THR A 325 -13.40 4.48 13.44
CA THR A 325 -13.33 3.08 12.98
C THR A 325 -11.91 2.73 12.53
N GLU A 326 -11.26 3.62 11.76
CA GLU A 326 -9.89 3.40 11.31
C GLU A 326 -8.89 3.39 12.46
N PHE A 327 -9.11 4.23 13.47
CA PHE A 327 -8.24 4.31 14.63
C PHE A 327 -8.20 2.99 15.39
N ASP A 328 -9.35 2.31 15.54
CA ASP A 328 -9.39 0.97 16.13
C ASP A 328 -8.70 -0.07 15.25
N SER A 329 -8.84 0.00 13.92
CA SER A 329 -8.08 -0.84 12.98
C SER A 329 -6.56 -0.63 13.15
N VAL A 330 -6.10 0.62 13.23
CA VAL A 330 -4.68 0.96 13.46
C VAL A 330 -4.20 0.41 14.81
N ARG A 331 -5.00 0.47 15.87
CA ARG A 331 -4.65 -0.14 17.16
C ARG A 331 -4.48 -1.65 17.05
N GLN A 332 -5.30 -2.32 16.25
CA GLN A 332 -5.15 -3.75 15.97
C GLN A 332 -3.89 -4.01 15.14
N MET A 333 -3.62 -3.22 14.09
CA MET A 333 -2.37 -3.29 13.32
C MET A 333 -1.15 -3.19 14.23
N VAL A 334 -1.11 -2.19 15.13
CA VAL A 334 -0.02 -2.01 16.10
C VAL A 334 0.18 -3.26 16.97
N LYS A 335 -0.91 -3.85 17.49
CA LYS A 335 -0.81 -5.08 18.30
C LYS A 335 -0.22 -6.24 17.50
N LEU A 336 -0.62 -6.38 16.24
CA LEU A 336 -0.12 -7.44 15.36
C LEU A 336 1.35 -7.23 14.97
N THR A 337 1.76 -6.00 14.68
CA THR A 337 3.18 -5.69 14.38
C THR A 337 4.10 -5.93 15.57
N ILE A 338 3.57 -5.78 16.79
CA ILE A 338 4.30 -6.05 18.05
C ILE A 338 4.35 -7.55 18.37
N GLY A 339 3.28 -8.27 18.07
CA GLY A 339 3.15 -9.68 18.44
C GLY A 339 2.89 -9.90 19.93
N ARG A 340 2.84 -11.17 20.34
CA ARG A 340 2.35 -11.59 21.67
C ARG A 340 3.25 -11.18 22.83
N GLN A 341 4.56 -11.16 22.64
CA GLN A 341 5.56 -10.93 23.69
C GLN A 341 6.29 -9.58 23.54
N GLY A 342 5.86 -8.75 22.59
CA GLY A 342 6.52 -7.48 22.30
C GLY A 342 6.10 -6.35 23.24
N ASN A 343 6.71 -5.18 23.03
CA ASN A 343 6.47 -3.99 23.83
C ASN A 343 5.27 -3.18 23.31
N HIS A 344 4.14 -3.25 24.03
CA HIS A 344 2.89 -2.53 23.73
C HIS A 344 2.85 -1.09 24.26
N PHE A 345 3.97 -0.52 24.71
CA PHE A 345 4.00 0.86 25.20
C PHE A 345 3.92 1.84 24.03
N PRO A 346 2.95 2.77 24.00
CA PRO A 346 2.64 3.56 22.81
C PRO A 346 3.41 4.89 22.72
N ILE A 347 4.15 5.27 23.76
CA ILE A 347 4.91 6.52 23.81
C ILE A 347 6.37 6.23 23.50
N LEU A 348 6.96 7.06 22.64
CA LEU A 348 8.38 6.97 22.32
C LEU A 348 9.24 7.45 23.50
N ILE A 349 9.96 6.52 24.13
CA ILE A 349 10.91 6.76 25.22
C ILE A 349 12.26 6.08 24.95
N LYS A 350 13.34 6.68 25.46
CA LYS A 350 14.71 6.20 25.30
C LYS A 350 14.96 4.78 25.82
N GLU A 351 14.24 4.34 26.84
CA GLU A 351 14.44 3.01 27.43
C GLU A 351 14.02 1.87 26.49
N TYR A 352 13.17 2.16 25.52
CA TYR A 352 12.61 1.18 24.59
C TYR A 352 13.07 1.40 23.16
N PHE A 353 13.56 2.58 22.84
CA PHE A 353 14.06 2.93 21.52
C PHE A 353 15.50 2.44 21.33
N HIS A 354 15.70 1.55 20.36
CA HIS A 354 17.01 0.94 20.06
C HIS A 354 17.34 0.95 18.56
N SER A 355 16.50 1.57 17.74
CA SER A 355 16.65 1.57 16.28
C SER A 355 17.73 2.56 15.86
N GLY A 356 18.68 2.11 15.05
CA GLY A 356 19.65 3.00 14.41
C GLY A 356 19.00 3.83 13.27
N PRO A 357 19.71 4.83 12.73
CA PRO A 357 19.15 5.74 11.72
C PRO A 357 18.60 5.06 10.45
N ASN A 358 19.18 3.93 10.04
CA ASN A 358 18.74 3.15 8.88
C ASN A 358 17.65 2.11 9.23
N GLU A 359 17.40 1.86 10.51
CA GLU A 359 16.44 0.87 11.01
C GLU A 359 15.10 1.50 11.40
N ILE A 360 15.05 2.83 11.57
CA ILE A 360 13.79 3.54 11.73
C ILE A 360 13.03 3.50 10.42
N ALA A 361 11.74 3.13 10.47
CA ALA A 361 10.86 3.18 9.30
C ALA A 361 10.47 4.63 8.99
N THR A 362 11.40 5.38 8.39
CA THR A 362 11.08 6.62 7.68
C THR A 362 10.58 6.29 6.28
N ARG A 363 9.87 7.22 5.65
CA ARG A 363 9.41 7.06 4.27
C ARG A 363 10.57 6.67 3.34
N GLU A 364 11.69 7.35 3.45
CA GLU A 364 12.89 7.16 2.63
C GLU A 364 13.52 5.77 2.85
N ASN A 365 13.66 5.34 4.10
CA ASN A 365 14.22 4.03 4.42
C ASN A 365 13.29 2.91 3.93
N VAL A 366 11.97 3.08 4.06
CA VAL A 366 10.98 2.13 3.55
C VAL A 366 11.05 2.04 2.02
N ILE A 367 11.12 3.16 1.29
CA ILE A 367 11.28 3.17 -0.17
C ILE A 367 12.52 2.39 -0.59
N LYS A 368 13.67 2.62 0.06
CA LYS A 368 14.92 1.90 -0.23
C LYS A 368 14.75 0.39 -0.06
N GLN A 369 14.11 -0.04 1.01
CA GLN A 369 13.91 -1.46 1.30
C GLN A 369 12.90 -2.11 0.34
N LEU A 370 11.81 -1.42 -0.02
CA LEU A 370 10.86 -1.90 -1.02
C LEU A 370 11.50 -2.00 -2.41
N ALA A 371 12.34 -1.04 -2.79
CA ALA A 371 13.13 -1.06 -4.02
C ALA A 371 14.11 -2.23 -4.05
N TRP A 372 14.78 -2.51 -2.93
CA TRP A 372 15.65 -3.67 -2.79
C TRP A 372 14.88 -4.99 -2.95
N ILE A 373 13.72 -5.12 -2.31
CA ILE A 373 12.84 -6.29 -2.47
C ILE A 373 12.43 -6.47 -3.93
N GLU A 374 11.98 -5.41 -4.59
CA GLU A 374 11.57 -5.44 -6.00
C GLU A 374 12.70 -5.84 -6.94
N SER A 375 13.95 -5.49 -6.62
CA SER A 375 15.12 -5.92 -7.41
C SER A 375 15.37 -7.44 -7.37
N ILE A 376 14.88 -8.11 -6.32
CA ILE A 376 15.01 -9.56 -6.11
C ILE A 376 13.75 -10.29 -6.58
N ASP A 377 12.58 -9.89 -6.10
CA ASP A 377 11.25 -10.39 -6.46
C ASP A 377 10.52 -9.29 -7.29
N PRO A 378 10.73 -9.25 -8.62
CA PRO A 378 10.14 -8.22 -9.49
C PRO A 378 8.61 -8.29 -9.54
N GLU A 379 8.02 -9.40 -9.08
CA GLU A 379 6.57 -9.58 -9.03
C GLU A 379 5.98 -9.27 -7.64
N ALA A 380 6.78 -8.82 -6.68
CA ALA A 380 6.35 -8.57 -5.30
C ALA A 380 5.14 -7.62 -5.21
N PHE A 381 5.14 -6.58 -6.04
CA PHE A 381 4.09 -5.55 -6.10
C PHE A 381 3.25 -5.64 -7.36
N CYS A 382 3.28 -6.78 -8.04
CA CYS A 382 2.63 -6.96 -9.32
C CYS A 382 1.37 -7.83 -9.18
N ARG A 383 0.31 -7.44 -9.90
CA ARG A 383 -0.92 -8.23 -10.00
C ARG A 383 -1.26 -8.51 -11.45
N SER A 384 -1.48 -9.79 -11.74
CA SER A 384 -1.88 -10.24 -13.07
C SER A 384 -3.39 -10.09 -13.27
N TYR A 385 -3.78 -9.37 -14.32
CA TYR A 385 -5.16 -9.15 -14.74
C TYR A 385 -5.25 -9.16 -16.28
N LYS A 386 -6.18 -9.94 -16.86
CA LYS A 386 -6.34 -10.12 -18.32
C LYS A 386 -5.01 -10.38 -19.05
N ASN A 387 -4.17 -11.27 -18.50
CA ASN A 387 -2.83 -11.61 -19.00
C ASN A 387 -1.80 -10.46 -19.03
N LYS A 388 -2.09 -9.30 -18.44
CA LYS A 388 -1.12 -8.23 -18.21
C LYS A 388 -0.72 -8.22 -16.73
N LEU A 389 0.56 -7.98 -16.47
CA LEU A 389 1.08 -7.83 -15.12
C LEU A 389 1.13 -6.32 -14.80
N ASN A 390 0.34 -5.89 -13.82
CA ASN A 390 0.22 -4.49 -13.43
C ASN A 390 0.97 -4.26 -12.11
N ARG A 391 1.92 -3.32 -12.10
CA ARG A 391 2.65 -2.93 -10.88
C ARG A 391 1.80 -1.99 -10.02
N ILE A 392 1.49 -2.41 -8.80
CA ILE A 392 0.60 -1.70 -7.89
C ILE A 392 1.15 -1.79 -6.47
N VAL A 393 1.91 -0.76 -6.09
CA VAL A 393 2.50 -0.63 -4.76
C VAL A 393 1.39 -0.49 -3.71
N PRO A 394 1.40 -1.28 -2.61
CA PRO A 394 0.40 -1.16 -1.54
C PRO A 394 0.52 0.18 -0.82
N TYR A 395 -0.56 0.59 -0.15
CA TYR A 395 -0.47 1.59 0.90
C TYR A 395 0.40 1.04 2.04
N VAL A 396 1.41 1.81 2.45
CA VAL A 396 2.24 1.49 3.60
C VAL A 396 1.84 2.41 4.75
N ILE A 397 1.38 1.82 5.85
CA ILE A 397 0.98 2.54 7.05
C ILE A 397 2.10 2.40 8.07
N LEU A 398 2.77 3.51 8.38
CA LEU A 398 3.83 3.57 9.37
C LEU A 398 3.22 3.77 10.76
N VAL A 399 3.37 2.77 11.62
CA VAL A 399 2.77 2.78 12.96
C VAL A 399 3.84 3.02 14.04
N PRO A 400 3.74 4.10 14.85
CA PRO A 400 4.74 4.46 15.87
C PRO A 400 4.71 3.46 17.02
N SER A 401 5.40 2.35 16.84
CA SER A 401 5.40 1.23 17.77
C SER A 401 6.74 0.50 17.74
N TYR A 402 7.02 -0.18 18.85
CA TYR A 402 8.20 -1.04 19.04
C TYR A 402 7.99 -2.45 18.48
N GLY A 403 7.27 -2.56 17.37
CA GLY A 403 6.95 -3.83 16.75
C GLY A 403 8.12 -4.42 15.98
N GLU A 404 8.13 -5.75 15.83
CA GLU A 404 9.20 -6.49 15.15
C GLU A 404 8.77 -6.97 13.75
N TYR A 405 7.47 -7.14 13.55
CA TYR A 405 6.91 -7.70 12.31
C TYR A 405 6.14 -6.63 11.55
N GLY A 406 6.31 -6.60 10.23
CA GLY A 406 5.33 -5.97 9.36
C GLY A 406 4.27 -6.99 8.93
N ILE A 407 3.07 -6.49 8.64
CA ILE A 407 1.91 -7.32 8.30
C ILE A 407 1.24 -6.83 7.02
N CYS A 408 0.54 -7.73 6.34
CA CYS A 408 -0.46 -7.36 5.36
C CYS A 408 -1.83 -7.31 6.05
N TRP A 409 -2.46 -6.13 6.02
CA TRP A 409 -3.79 -5.94 6.58
C TRP A 409 -4.88 -6.30 5.58
N GLU A 410 -4.71 -5.86 4.33
CA GLU A 410 -5.64 -6.10 3.23
C GLU A 410 -4.83 -6.29 1.95
N PRO A 411 -4.94 -7.40 1.20
CA PRO A 411 -4.14 -7.58 -0.01
C PRO A 411 -4.62 -6.70 -1.16
N PHE A 412 -5.92 -6.41 -1.22
CA PHE A 412 -6.56 -5.47 -2.16
C PHE A 412 -8.03 -5.25 -1.75
N ASP A 413 -8.64 -4.18 -2.27
CA ASP A 413 -10.06 -3.88 -2.13
C ASP A 413 -10.89 -5.01 -2.75
N ARG A 414 -11.79 -5.57 -1.93
CA ARG A 414 -12.73 -6.63 -2.32
C ARG A 414 -13.51 -6.33 -3.61
N PHE A 415 -13.87 -5.07 -3.83
CA PHE A 415 -14.65 -4.60 -4.97
C PHE A 415 -13.77 -4.14 -6.15
N ASN A 416 -12.46 -3.92 -5.94
CA ASN A 416 -11.50 -3.58 -6.98
C ASN A 416 -10.23 -4.45 -6.91
N ARG A 417 -10.41 -5.76 -7.12
CA ARG A 417 -9.33 -6.74 -7.04
C ARG A 417 -8.18 -6.52 -8.03
N ALA A 418 -8.47 -5.89 -9.17
CA ALA A 418 -7.54 -5.77 -10.28
C ALA A 418 -6.58 -4.60 -10.11
N THR A 419 -7.05 -3.43 -9.64
CA THR A 419 -6.25 -2.21 -9.66
C THR A 419 -6.11 -1.51 -8.30
N SER A 420 -6.84 -1.90 -7.24
CA SER A 420 -6.77 -1.21 -5.94
C SER A 420 -5.49 -1.50 -5.16
N ARG A 421 -4.92 -0.56 -4.43
CA ARG A 421 -3.78 -0.88 -3.57
C ARG A 421 -4.18 -1.83 -2.43
N GLY A 422 -3.28 -2.74 -2.06
CA GLY A 422 -3.34 -3.42 -0.76
C GLY A 422 -2.90 -2.47 0.36
N ARG A 423 -2.93 -2.93 1.60
CA ARG A 423 -2.49 -2.20 2.80
C ARG A 423 -1.53 -3.06 3.60
N ILE A 424 -0.34 -2.55 3.83
CA ILE A 424 0.63 -3.15 4.75
C ILE A 424 0.91 -2.19 5.90
N ALA A 425 1.06 -2.75 7.10
CA ALA A 425 1.41 -2.00 8.29
C ALA A 425 2.85 -2.34 8.70
N ILE A 426 3.67 -1.31 8.92
CA ILE A 426 5.09 -1.44 9.27
C ILE A 426 5.34 -0.68 10.57
N PRO A 427 5.87 -1.35 11.63
CA PRO A 427 6.24 -0.67 12.85
C PRO A 427 7.40 0.29 12.59
N MET A 428 7.39 1.46 13.21
CA MET A 428 8.43 2.47 13.01
C MET A 428 9.74 2.17 13.71
N TYR A 429 9.70 1.42 14.82
CA TYR A 429 10.87 1.15 15.66
C TYR A 429 11.17 -0.35 15.76
N PRO A 430 11.35 -1.06 14.62
CA PRO A 430 11.75 -2.45 14.65
C PRO A 430 13.22 -2.58 15.04
N LYS A 431 13.59 -3.79 15.46
CA LYS A 431 14.99 -4.17 15.62
C LYS A 431 15.71 -4.26 14.27
N SER A 432 14.99 -4.74 13.25
CA SER A 432 15.44 -4.79 11.86
C SER A 432 14.31 -4.37 10.93
N LEU A 433 14.51 -3.26 10.23
CA LEU A 433 13.57 -2.74 9.24
C LEU A 433 13.43 -3.70 8.07
N SER A 434 14.54 -4.24 7.58
CA SER A 434 14.52 -5.23 6.49
C SER A 434 13.67 -6.45 6.84
N PHE A 435 13.78 -6.96 8.07
CA PHE A 435 12.94 -8.07 8.53
C PHE A 435 11.46 -7.69 8.60
N ALA A 436 11.13 -6.53 9.18
CA ALA A 436 9.75 -6.07 9.29
C ALA A 436 9.10 -5.90 7.90
N ILE A 437 9.79 -5.27 6.96
CA ILE A 437 9.28 -5.06 5.59
C ILE A 437 9.18 -6.37 4.83
N LEU A 438 10.19 -7.25 4.90
CA LEU A 438 10.11 -8.59 4.27
C LEU A 438 8.96 -9.41 4.84
N SER A 439 8.69 -9.32 6.15
CA SER A 439 7.53 -9.95 6.77
C SER A 439 6.22 -9.42 6.19
N ALA A 440 6.08 -8.09 6.06
CA ALA A 440 4.89 -7.47 5.46
C ALA A 440 4.69 -7.87 3.98
N VAL A 441 5.76 -7.87 3.18
CA VAL A 441 5.69 -8.23 1.76
C VAL A 441 5.45 -9.72 1.58
N GLY A 442 6.06 -10.57 2.40
CA GLY A 442 5.79 -12.01 2.41
C GLY A 442 4.33 -12.31 2.76
N ASP A 443 3.79 -11.64 3.77
CA ASP A 443 2.38 -11.73 4.15
C ASP A 443 1.47 -11.23 3.01
N LEU A 444 1.82 -10.12 2.36
CA LEU A 444 1.11 -9.59 1.19
C LEU A 444 1.11 -10.59 0.02
N ARG A 445 2.25 -11.21 -0.29
CA ARG A 445 2.38 -12.23 -1.34
C ARG A 445 1.49 -13.43 -1.05
N TRP A 446 1.49 -13.92 0.19
CA TRP A 446 0.64 -15.02 0.61
C TRP A 446 -0.85 -14.67 0.50
N GLN A 447 -1.27 -13.55 1.09
CA GLN A 447 -2.68 -13.15 1.12
C GLN A 447 -3.21 -12.86 -0.30
N THR A 448 -2.43 -12.16 -1.12
CA THR A 448 -2.79 -11.88 -2.53
C THR A 448 -2.98 -13.17 -3.31
N ALA A 449 -2.06 -14.14 -3.18
CA ALA A 449 -2.18 -15.43 -3.84
C ALA A 449 -3.37 -16.24 -3.33
N LYS A 450 -3.60 -16.23 -2.02
CA LYS A 450 -4.71 -16.95 -1.36
C LYS A 450 -6.06 -16.40 -1.81
N GLU A 451 -6.26 -15.09 -1.79
CA GLU A 451 -7.51 -14.47 -2.21
C GLU A 451 -7.75 -14.61 -3.72
N LYS A 452 -6.69 -14.54 -4.54
CA LYS A 452 -6.80 -14.79 -5.98
C LYS A 452 -7.22 -16.23 -6.28
N ALA A 453 -6.67 -17.21 -5.57
CA ALA A 453 -7.04 -18.60 -5.73
C ALA A 453 -8.44 -18.92 -5.15
N SER A 454 -8.95 -18.08 -4.26
CA SER A 454 -10.27 -18.21 -3.65
C SER A 454 -10.48 -19.62 -3.08
N TYR A 455 -11.51 -20.35 -3.50
CA TYR A 455 -11.79 -21.71 -3.03
C TYR A 455 -10.66 -22.72 -3.29
N TYR A 456 -9.83 -22.49 -4.30
CA TYR A 456 -8.77 -23.41 -4.74
C TYR A 456 -7.41 -23.15 -4.08
N TRP A 457 -7.35 -22.29 -3.07
CA TRP A 457 -6.08 -21.88 -2.45
C TRP A 457 -5.26 -23.01 -1.82
N MET A 458 -5.86 -24.18 -1.56
CA MET A 458 -5.21 -25.40 -1.05
C MET A 458 -4.79 -26.40 -2.15
N GLU A 459 -5.24 -26.20 -3.38
CA GLU A 459 -5.09 -27.18 -4.47
C GLU A 459 -4.06 -26.73 -5.51
N GLU A 460 -4.12 -25.46 -5.92
CA GLU A 460 -3.34 -24.94 -7.03
C GLU A 460 -2.57 -23.64 -6.69
N GLY A 461 -1.67 -23.26 -7.60
CA GLY A 461 -0.88 -22.04 -7.49
C GLY A 461 0.13 -22.04 -6.34
N LEU A 462 0.61 -20.85 -5.98
CA LEU A 462 1.63 -20.66 -4.94
C LEU A 462 1.20 -21.26 -3.59
N THR A 463 0.00 -20.88 -3.13
CA THR A 463 -0.53 -21.28 -1.82
C THR A 463 -0.88 -22.76 -1.78
N GLY A 464 -1.43 -23.32 -2.87
CA GLY A 464 -1.84 -24.72 -2.91
C GLY A 464 -0.64 -25.67 -2.88
N ASN A 465 0.37 -25.38 -3.70
CA ASN A 465 1.61 -26.17 -3.69
C ASN A 465 2.34 -26.07 -2.34
N TYR A 466 2.40 -24.88 -1.75
CA TYR A 466 3.02 -24.69 -0.44
C TYR A 466 2.23 -25.39 0.68
N TYR A 467 0.90 -25.31 0.65
CA TYR A 467 0.01 -25.99 1.60
C TYR A 467 0.13 -27.52 1.53
N GLN A 468 0.22 -28.08 0.33
CA GLN A 468 0.43 -29.51 0.12
C GLN A 468 1.78 -29.97 0.70
N TRP A 469 2.86 -29.21 0.47
CA TRP A 469 4.16 -29.46 1.10
C TRP A 469 4.06 -29.40 2.64
N PHE A 470 3.45 -28.34 3.18
CA PHE A 470 3.30 -28.18 4.62
C PHE A 470 2.58 -29.37 5.27
N THR A 471 1.51 -29.83 4.62
CA THR A 471 0.70 -30.97 5.06
C THR A 471 1.47 -32.29 4.93
N SER A 472 2.20 -32.50 3.83
CA SER A 472 3.00 -33.71 3.61
C SER A 472 4.11 -33.87 4.67
N LYS A 473 4.67 -32.74 5.13
CA LYS A 473 5.65 -32.67 6.22
C LYS A 473 5.06 -32.77 7.62
N LYS A 474 3.72 -32.82 7.75
CA LYS A 474 2.99 -32.89 9.04
C LYS A 474 3.41 -31.78 10.01
N LEU A 475 3.70 -30.59 9.49
CA LEU A 475 4.04 -29.42 10.30
C LEU A 475 2.81 -28.95 11.09
N LYS A 476 3.05 -28.36 12.26
CA LYS A 476 2.01 -27.81 13.15
C LYS A 476 2.18 -26.30 13.24
N GLY A 477 1.07 -25.57 13.25
CA GLY A 477 1.06 -24.10 13.34
C GLY A 477 0.35 -23.47 12.15
N ASP A 478 0.50 -22.16 11.99
CA ASP A 478 -0.07 -21.43 10.87
C ASP A 478 0.83 -21.55 9.64
N VAL A 479 0.28 -22.13 8.55
CA VAL A 479 0.97 -22.29 7.26
C VAL A 479 1.52 -20.96 6.75
N LYS A 480 0.80 -19.86 7.01
CA LYS A 480 1.19 -18.51 6.61
C LYS A 480 2.48 -18.07 7.29
N GLU A 481 2.63 -18.34 8.59
CA GLU A 481 3.84 -17.98 9.34
C GLU A 481 5.07 -18.69 8.80
N TYR A 482 4.94 -19.98 8.45
CA TYR A 482 6.02 -20.75 7.80
C TYR A 482 6.38 -20.17 6.44
N PHE A 483 5.36 -19.85 5.63
CA PHE A 483 5.58 -19.23 4.32
C PHE A 483 6.35 -17.92 4.43
N ILE A 484 5.99 -17.05 5.38
CA ILE A 484 6.68 -15.76 5.58
C ILE A 484 8.14 -15.98 5.99
N GLN A 485 8.42 -16.92 6.89
CA GLN A 485 9.80 -17.23 7.28
C GLN A 485 10.62 -17.78 6.11
N ASP A 486 10.05 -18.69 5.32
CA ASP A 486 10.70 -19.20 4.12
C ASP A 486 10.91 -18.09 3.08
N TYR A 487 9.96 -17.16 2.92
CA TYR A 487 10.10 -16.01 2.04
C TYR A 487 11.24 -15.09 2.48
N ILE A 488 11.40 -14.85 3.78
CA ILE A 488 12.54 -14.08 4.31
C ILE A 488 13.87 -14.79 3.97
N ILE A 489 13.93 -16.12 4.10
CA ILE A 489 15.11 -16.91 3.73
C ILE A 489 15.35 -16.87 2.20
N TRP A 490 14.28 -16.94 1.40
CA TRP A 490 14.33 -16.81 -0.06
C TRP A 490 15.02 -15.51 -0.48
N MET A 491 14.58 -14.41 0.12
CA MET A 491 15.05 -13.07 -0.20
C MET A 491 16.45 -12.78 0.33
N THR A 492 16.83 -13.31 1.49
CA THR A 492 18.09 -12.94 2.17
C THR A 492 19.22 -13.96 2.04
N LYS A 493 18.92 -15.22 1.70
CA LYS A 493 19.91 -16.32 1.62
C LYS A 493 19.94 -16.94 0.24
N GLU A 494 18.79 -17.35 -0.28
CA GLU A 494 18.72 -18.08 -1.56
C GLU A 494 19.09 -17.19 -2.75
N SER A 495 18.72 -15.90 -2.70
CA SER A 495 19.15 -14.87 -3.67
C SER A 495 20.68 -14.72 -3.78
N ASP A 496 21.42 -15.12 -2.74
CA ASP A 496 22.89 -15.11 -2.69
C ASP A 496 23.54 -16.50 -2.86
N ALA A 497 22.76 -17.49 -3.28
CA ALA A 497 23.14 -18.90 -3.43
C ALA A 497 23.43 -19.64 -2.11
N ILE A 498 23.02 -19.07 -0.96
CA ILE A 498 23.10 -19.76 0.33
C ILE A 498 21.86 -20.64 0.48
N GLN A 499 22.01 -21.91 0.13
CA GLN A 499 20.94 -22.90 0.16
C GLN A 499 20.53 -23.23 1.61
N LYS A 500 19.41 -22.66 2.07
CA LYS A 500 18.83 -22.88 3.40
C LYS A 500 17.41 -23.44 3.36
N LEU A 501 16.68 -23.18 2.28
CA LEU A 501 15.34 -23.72 2.08
C LEU A 501 15.37 -25.21 1.77
N GLU A 502 14.26 -25.88 2.06
CA GLU A 502 14.05 -27.25 1.60
C GLU A 502 13.98 -27.30 0.06
N LYS A 503 14.39 -28.43 -0.54
CA LYS A 503 14.37 -28.65 -1.99
C LYS A 503 12.99 -28.38 -2.61
N GLU A 504 11.93 -28.85 -1.97
CA GLU A 504 10.55 -28.69 -2.47
C GLU A 504 10.09 -27.23 -2.39
N VAL A 505 10.28 -26.56 -1.24
CA VAL A 505 9.94 -25.14 -1.07
C VAL A 505 10.70 -24.26 -2.07
N ARG A 506 12.00 -24.52 -2.26
CA ARG A 506 12.82 -23.83 -3.27
C ARG A 506 12.23 -23.97 -4.67
N ALA A 507 11.78 -25.16 -5.05
CA ALA A 507 11.17 -25.39 -6.36
C ALA A 507 9.83 -24.66 -6.52
N ILE A 508 9.03 -24.58 -5.45
CA ILE A 508 7.77 -23.81 -5.41
C ILE A 508 8.07 -22.32 -5.62
N PHE A 509 8.99 -21.76 -4.82
CA PHE A 509 9.33 -20.34 -4.90
C PHE A 509 9.99 -19.97 -6.21
N TRP A 510 10.90 -20.81 -6.73
CA TRP A 510 11.50 -20.58 -8.04
C TRP A 510 10.46 -20.41 -9.16
N ARG A 511 9.35 -21.16 -9.08
CA ARG A 511 8.25 -21.13 -10.07
C ARG A 511 7.32 -19.93 -9.87
N TYR A 512 6.89 -19.67 -8.65
CA TYR A 512 5.78 -18.76 -8.35
C TYR A 512 6.21 -17.41 -7.75
N ILE A 513 7.47 -17.31 -7.33
CA ILE A 513 8.14 -16.11 -6.81
C ILE A 513 9.50 -16.02 -7.53
N PRO A 514 9.49 -15.94 -8.88
CA PRO A 514 10.72 -16.03 -9.65
C PRO A 514 11.64 -14.86 -9.31
N PHE A 515 12.92 -15.17 -9.09
CA PHE A 515 13.93 -14.12 -8.98
C PHE A 515 14.03 -13.32 -10.28
N SER A 516 14.51 -12.08 -10.17
CA SER A 516 14.92 -11.29 -11.33
C SER A 516 15.93 -12.04 -12.21
N GLN A 517 15.89 -11.79 -13.52
CA GLN A 517 16.75 -12.50 -14.47
C GLN A 517 18.24 -12.38 -14.12
N VAL A 518 18.66 -11.21 -13.65
CA VAL A 518 20.02 -10.93 -13.18
C VAL A 518 20.45 -11.90 -12.07
N ILE A 519 19.57 -12.17 -11.12
CA ILE A 519 19.84 -13.11 -10.03
C ILE A 519 19.81 -14.56 -10.55
N LYS A 520 18.84 -14.92 -11.40
CA LYS A 520 18.78 -16.26 -11.99
C LYS A 520 20.09 -16.62 -12.72
N ASP A 521 20.62 -15.69 -13.51
CA ASP A 521 21.89 -15.88 -14.23
C ASP A 521 23.09 -16.03 -13.28
N LYS A 522 23.15 -15.23 -12.21
CA LYS A 522 24.16 -15.35 -11.14
C LYS A 522 24.06 -16.72 -10.44
N LEU A 523 22.87 -17.19 -10.12
CA LEU A 523 22.64 -18.43 -9.36
C LEU A 523 22.96 -19.68 -10.18
N LYS A 524 22.65 -19.69 -11.49
CA LYS A 524 22.96 -20.80 -12.40
C LYS A 524 24.44 -21.18 -12.38
N GLY A 525 25.34 -20.21 -12.23
CA GLY A 525 26.79 -20.43 -12.20
C GLY A 525 27.34 -20.86 -10.83
N ARG A 526 26.55 -20.76 -9.76
CA ARG A 526 27.01 -20.97 -8.37
C ARG A 526 26.65 -22.33 -7.79
N SER A 527 25.58 -22.96 -8.24
CA SER A 527 25.15 -24.27 -7.73
C SER A 527 24.39 -25.06 -8.79
N TYR A 528 24.66 -26.37 -8.82
CA TYR A 528 23.97 -27.32 -9.70
C TYR A 528 22.45 -27.33 -9.49
N VAL A 529 21.98 -27.10 -8.26
CA VAL A 529 20.54 -27.08 -7.94
C VAL A 529 19.83 -25.93 -8.68
N TYR A 530 20.40 -24.73 -8.72
CA TYR A 530 19.81 -23.61 -9.45
C TYR A 530 19.98 -23.75 -10.96
N GLN A 531 21.06 -24.40 -11.42
CA GLN A 531 21.22 -24.73 -12.83
C GLN A 531 20.11 -25.65 -13.34
N GLU A 532 19.74 -26.68 -12.57
CA GLU A 532 18.62 -27.57 -12.90
C GLU A 532 17.28 -26.80 -12.95
N LEU A 533 17.01 -25.96 -11.95
CA LEU A 533 15.80 -25.13 -11.92
C LEU A 533 15.74 -24.16 -13.10
N TYR A 534 16.86 -23.53 -13.44
CA TYR A 534 16.95 -22.63 -14.59
C TYR A 534 16.69 -23.34 -15.91
N GLN A 535 17.25 -24.54 -16.10
CA GLN A 535 16.99 -25.34 -17.30
C GLN A 535 15.53 -25.77 -17.41
N ARG A 536 14.89 -26.10 -16.28
CA ARG A 536 13.45 -26.42 -16.25
C ARG A 536 12.60 -25.22 -16.65
N ASP A 537 12.96 -24.00 -16.25
CA ASP A 537 12.28 -22.78 -16.69
C ASP A 537 12.40 -22.57 -18.21
N ILE A 538 13.59 -22.76 -18.79
CA ILE A 538 13.79 -22.68 -20.25
C ILE A 538 12.90 -23.70 -20.97
N ASN A 539 12.86 -24.93 -20.49
CA ASN A 539 12.06 -25.97 -21.12
C ASN A 539 10.56 -25.65 -21.07
N ARG A 540 10.09 -24.98 -19.99
CA ARG A 540 8.71 -24.52 -19.88
C ARG A 540 8.41 -23.36 -20.80
N SER A 541 9.27 -22.35 -20.89
CA SER A 541 9.03 -21.21 -21.79
C SER A 541 8.96 -21.63 -23.26
N LEU A 542 9.71 -22.67 -23.64
CA LEU A 542 9.63 -23.30 -24.96
C LEU A 542 8.34 -24.11 -25.18
N SER A 543 7.74 -24.64 -24.11
CA SER A 543 6.51 -25.44 -24.16
C SER A 543 5.24 -24.59 -24.08
N ASP A 544 5.27 -23.49 -23.33
CA ASP A 544 4.14 -22.55 -23.19
C ASP A 544 4.01 -21.61 -24.41
N GLY A 545 5.00 -21.62 -25.30
CA GLY A 545 5.01 -20.89 -26.58
C GLY A 545 4.42 -21.65 -27.78
N TYR A 546 3.73 -22.77 -27.54
CA TYR A 546 3.04 -23.59 -28.56
C TYR A 546 1.52 -23.51 -28.46
#